data_AF-A0A835EQ56-F1
#
_entry.id   AF-A0A835EQ56-F1
#
_cell.length_a   1.000
_cell.length_b   1.000
_cell.length_c   1.000
_cell.angle_alpha   90.00
_cell.angle_beta   90.00
_cell.angle_gamma   90.00
#
_symmetry.space_group_name_H-M   'P 1'
#
loop_
_entity.id
_entity.type
_entity.pdbx_description
1 polymer ?
#
loop_
_entity_poly.entity_id
_entity_poly.type
_entity_poly.pdbx_seq_one_letter_code
_entity_poly.pdbx_strand_id
1 'polypeptide(L)' 'MVVMGAWLLWKHQNSCVFEGATPSRDTLLHSFKEEHHLWCMACARKLASLSVG' A
#
# COMPACT_ATOMS: atom_id res chain seq x y z
N MET A 1 4.28 9.06 -1.03
CA MET A 1 4.04 8.13 -2.16
C MET A 1 5.24 7.22 -2.42
N VAL A 2 6.48 7.73 -2.45
CA VAL A 2 7.70 6.93 -2.70
C VAL A 2 7.91 5.80 -1.69
N VAL A 3 7.70 6.06 -0.39
CA VAL A 3 7.86 5.05 0.68
C VAL A 3 6.89 3.87 0.53
N MET A 4 5.64 4.12 0.13
CA MET A 4 4.66 3.04 -0.06
C MET A 4 4.92 2.23 -1.32
N GLY A 5 5.35 2.88 -2.41
CA GLY A 5 5.78 2.18 -3.62
C GLY A 5 6.98 1.26 -3.35
N ALA A 6 7.98 1.75 -2.61
CA ALA A 6 9.14 0.96 -2.22
C ALA A 6 8.77 -0.19 -1.26
N TRP A 7 7.91 0.06 -0.27
CA TRP A 7 7.43 -0.95 0.68
C TRP A 7 6.65 -2.08 0.01
N LEU A 8 5.76 -1.74 -0.92
CA LEU A 8 4.96 -2.72 -1.62
C LEU A 8 5.81 -3.52 -2.63
N LEU A 9 6.73 -2.86 -3.32
CA LEU A 9 7.69 -3.53 -4.20
C LEU A 9 8.56 -4.51 -3.42
N TRP A 10 9.01 -4.12 -2.23
CA TRP A 10 9.78 -4.98 -1.33
C TRP A 10 8.95 -6.18 -0.83
N LYS A 11 7.72 -5.95 -0.36
CA LYS A 11 6.81 -7.02 0.10
C LYS A 11 6.51 -8.02 -1.03
N HIS A 12 6.29 -7.53 -2.24
CA HIS A 12 6.05 -8.37 -3.41
C HIS A 12 7.30 -9.18 -3.81
N GLN A 13 8.49 -8.57 -3.85
CA GLN A 13 9.71 -9.32 -4.13
C GLN A 13 9.98 -10.40 -3.06
N ASN A 14 9.68 -10.11 -1.79
CA ASN A 14 9.79 -11.10 -0.73
C ASN A 14 8.79 -12.26 -0.92
N SER A 15 7.53 -11.99 -1.22
CA SER A 15 6.53 -13.04 -1.44
C SER A 15 6.80 -13.85 -2.71
N CYS A 16 7.29 -13.22 -3.79
CA CYS A 16 7.72 -13.92 -5.00
C CYS A 16 8.92 -14.86 -4.77
N VAL A 17 9.86 -14.45 -3.91
CA VAL A 17 11.04 -15.27 -3.54
C VAL A 17 10.68 -16.37 -2.53
N PHE A 18 9.74 -16.12 -1.63
CA PHE A 18 9.43 -17.01 -0.50
C PHE A 18 8.29 -18.01 -0.78
N GLU A 19 7.31 -17.63 -1.61
CA GLU A 19 6.13 -18.48 -1.90
C GLU A 19 6.12 -19.04 -3.33
N GLY A 20 7.07 -18.65 -4.20
CA GLY A 20 7.08 -19.09 -5.60
C GLY A 20 5.86 -18.62 -6.39
N ALA A 21 5.13 -17.62 -5.89
CA ALA A 21 3.93 -17.10 -6.51
C ALA A 21 4.26 -16.34 -7.80
N THR A 22 3.57 -16.68 -8.89
CA THR A 22 3.70 -16.02 -10.18
C THR A 22 3.36 -14.53 -10.06
N PRO A 23 4.20 -13.59 -10.53
CA PRO A 23 4.02 -12.17 -10.30
C PRO A 23 2.84 -11.61 -11.13
N SER A 24 1.64 -11.65 -10.57
CA SER A 24 0.46 -11.00 -11.14
C SER A 24 0.48 -9.51 -10.78
N ARG A 25 1.07 -8.71 -11.67
CA ARG A 25 1.19 -7.24 -11.55
C ARG A 25 -0.14 -6.55 -11.31
N ASP A 26 -1.23 -7.10 -11.87
CA ASP A 26 -2.60 -6.59 -11.69
C ASP A 26 -3.10 -6.71 -10.24
N THR A 27 -2.82 -7.83 -9.57
CA THR A 27 -3.18 -8.04 -8.16
C THR A 27 -2.40 -7.07 -7.27
N LEU A 28 -1.14 -6.84 -7.60
CA LEU A 28 -0.24 -5.90 -6.93
C LEU A 28 -0.77 -4.46 -6.99
N LEU A 29 -1.18 -4.02 -8.18
CA LEU A 29 -1.76 -2.69 -8.41
C LEU A 29 -3.13 -2.53 -7.75
N HIS A 30 -3.92 -3.60 -7.70
CA HIS A 30 -5.20 -3.62 -7.00
C HIS A 30 -5.01 -3.42 -5.50
N SER A 31 -4.16 -4.25 -4.87
CA SER A 31 -3.85 -4.12 -3.44
C SER A 31 -3.17 -2.79 -3.12
N PHE A 32 -2.30 -2.27 -3.99
CA PHE A 32 -1.73 -0.93 -3.84
C PHE A 32 -2.82 0.14 -3.78
N LYS A 33 -3.79 0.09 -4.68
CA LYS A 33 -4.82 1.11 -4.80
C LYS A 33 -5.76 1.07 -3.60
N GLU A 34 -6.11 -0.11 -3.10
CA GLU A 34 -6.89 -0.28 -1.88
C GLU A 34 -6.14 0.20 -0.64
N GLU A 35 -4.89 -0.22 -0.47
CA GLU A 35 -4.06 0.14 0.69
C GLU A 35 -3.75 1.66 0.66
N HIS A 36 -3.51 2.23 -0.52
CA HIS A 36 -3.38 3.68 -0.71
C HIS A 36 -4.67 4.44 -0.39
N HIS A 37 -5.84 3.92 -0.79
CA HIS A 37 -7.11 4.54 -0.46
C HIS A 37 -7.38 4.52 1.05
N LEU A 38 -7.13 3.39 1.70
CA LEU A 38 -7.22 3.24 3.15
C LEU A 38 -6.26 4.18 3.88
N TRP A 39 -5.02 4.30 3.42
CA TRP A 39 -4.04 5.23 3.97
C TRP A 39 -4.46 6.68 3.78
N CYS A 40 -4.95 7.05 2.60
CA CYS A 40 -5.43 8.40 2.32
C CYS A 40 -6.62 8.74 3.24
N MET A 41 -7.55 7.80 3.43
CA MET A 41 -8.66 7.96 4.37
C MET A 41 -8.21 8.04 5.83
N ALA A 42 -7.24 7.23 6.24
CA ALA A 42 -6.68 7.25 7.59
C ALA A 42 -5.94 8.58 7.87
N CYS A 43 -5.15 9.05 6.91
CA CYS A 43 -4.53 10.37 6.94
C CYS A 43 -5.59 11.47 6.97
N ALA A 44 -6.62 11.43 6.13
CA ALA A 44 -7.70 12.42 6.10
C ALA A 44 -8.47 12.47 7.43
N ARG A 45 -8.78 11.31 8.02
CA ARG A 45 -9.40 11.22 9.35
C ARG A 45 -8.52 11.81 10.44
N LYS A 46 -7.21 11.48 10.42
CA LYS A 46 -6.25 12.00 11.39
C LYS A 46 -6.03 13.51 11.22
N LEU A 47 -6.04 14.00 9.98
CA LEU A 47 -5.96 15.43 9.68
C LEU A 47 -7.22 16.16 10.15
N ALA A 48 -8.40 15.60 9.91
CA ALA A 48 -9.67 16.15 10.38
C ALA A 48 -9.74 16.21 11.92
N SER A 49 -9.25 15.17 12.61
CA SER A 49 -9.15 15.20 14.08
C SER A 49 -8.12 16.18 14.61
N LEU A 50 -7.09 16.52 13.83
CA LEU A 50 -6.10 17.55 14.19
C LEU A 50 -6.59 18.97 13.88
N SER A 51 -7.45 19.14 12.86
CA SER A 51 -8.01 20.43 12.47
C SER A 51 -9.17 20.89 13.36
N VAL A 52 -9.71 20.02 14.22
CA VAL A 52 -10.77 20.36 15.19
C VAL A 52 -10.22 20.77 16.57
N GLY A 53 -8.91 21.02 16.66
CA GLY A 53 -8.22 21.54 17.85
C GLY A 53 -8.05 23.04 17.82
#